data_AF-A0A2A5T0Z2-F1
#
_entry.id   AF-A0A2A5T0Z2-F1
#
_cell.length_a   1.000
_cell.length_b   1.000
_cell.length_c   1.000
_cell.angle_alpha   90.00
_cell.angle_beta   90.00
_cell.angle_gamma   90.00
#
_symmetry.space_group_name_H-M   'P 1'
#
loop_
_entity.id
_entity.type
_entity.pdbx_description
1 polymer ?
#
loop_
_entity_poly.entity_id
_entity_poly.type
_entity_poly.pdbx_seq_one_letter_code
_entity_poly.pdbx_strand_id
1 'polypeptide(L)' 'MMTIVISFHQSRYRDFKTYYIHFICRYLTNEFSELTSDLHKHLLMQSIVFFKRSDRDFDI' A
#
# COMPACT_ATOMS: atom_id res chain seq x y z
N MET A 1 -7.52 -0.77 4.60
CA MET A 1 -6.08 -1.09 4.44
C MET A 1 -5.85 -2.31 3.56
N MET A 2 -6.53 -3.45 3.80
CA MET A 2 -6.36 -4.68 3.01
C MET A 2 -6.53 -4.49 1.48
N THR A 3 -7.54 -3.73 1.05
CA THR A 3 -7.80 -3.41 -0.37
C THR A 3 -6.65 -2.66 -1.04
N ILE A 4 -6.01 -1.74 -0.32
CA ILE A 4 -4.88 -0.96 -0.83
C ILE A 4 -3.66 -1.86 -1.01
N VAL A 5 -3.40 -2.76 -0.04
CA VAL A 5 -2.29 -3.73 -0.12
C VAL A 5 -2.48 -4.69 -1.29
N ILE A 6 -3.70 -5.21 -1.49
CA ILE A 6 -4.02 -6.11 -2.61
C ILE A 6 -3.85 -5.39 -3.95
N SER A 7 -4.38 -4.16 -4.08
CA SER A 7 -4.23 -3.41 -5.33
C SER A 7 -2.79 -2.96 -5.59
N PHE A 8 -2.00 -2.68 -4.55
CA PHE A 8 -0.55 -2.45 -4.66
C PHE A 8 0.16 -3.71 -5.18
N HIS A 9 -0.19 -4.88 -4.64
CA HIS A 9 0.36 -6.15 -5.09
C HIS A 9 0.05 -6.43 -6.56
N GLN A 10 -1.22 -6.28 -6.95
CA GLN A 10 -1.70 -6.53 -8.31
C GLN A 10 -1.20 -5.50 -9.32
N SER A 11 -0.97 -4.26 -8.90
CA SER A 11 -0.45 -3.20 -9.79
C SER A 11 1.04 -3.34 -10.07
N ARG A 12 1.76 -4.26 -9.39
CA ARG A 12 3.17 -4.61 -9.61
C ARG A 12 4.11 -3.40 -9.60
N TYR A 13 3.74 -2.31 -8.91
CA TYR A 13 4.64 -1.19 -8.73
C TYR A 13 5.87 -1.63 -7.93
N ARG A 14 7.03 -1.19 -8.38
CA ARG A 14 8.31 -1.47 -7.73
C ARG A 14 8.37 -0.89 -6.31
N ASP A 15 7.88 0.34 -6.17
CA ASP A 15 7.98 1.10 -4.94
C ASP A 15 6.59 1.56 -4.49
N PHE A 16 6.29 1.37 -3.20
CA PHE A 16 5.04 1.82 -2.61
C PHE A 16 4.86 3.33 -2.71
N LYS A 17 5.96 4.11 -2.63
CA LYS A 17 5.93 5.56 -2.79
C LYS A 17 5.36 5.99 -4.15
N THR A 18 5.74 5.29 -5.21
CA THR A 18 5.26 5.56 -6.58
C THR A 18 3.79 5.20 -6.71
N TYR A 19 3.39 4.04 -6.18
CA TYR A 19 1.98 3.63 -6.14
C TYR A 19 1.12 4.63 -5.34
N TYR A 20 1.59 5.07 -4.18
CA TYR A 20 0.88 6.02 -3.33
C TYR A 20 0.65 7.35 -4.06
N ILE A 21 1.66 7.87 -4.75
CA ILE A 21 1.53 9.14 -5.49
C ILE A 21 0.67 8.98 -6.75
N HIS A 22 0.82 7.89 -7.50
CA HIS A 22 0.12 7.72 -8.79
C HIS A 22 -1.33 7.24 -8.64
N PHE A 23 -1.61 6.43 -7.62
CA PHE A 23 -2.91 5.77 -7.45
C PHE A 23 -3.67 6.38 -6.27
N ILE A 24 -3.10 6.36 -5.06
CA ILE A 24 -3.80 6.86 -3.86
C ILE A 24 -4.01 8.37 -3.95
N CYS A 25 -2.96 9.15 -4.23
CA CYS A 25 -3.07 10.61 -4.34
C CYS A 25 -3.88 11.09 -5.56
N ARG A 26 -4.16 10.22 -6.54
CA ARG A 26 -4.92 10.59 -7.74
C ARG A 26 -6.39 10.21 -7.65
N TYR A 27 -6.70 9.08 -6.99
CA TYR A 27 -8.05 8.51 -6.97
C TYR A 27 -8.70 8.54 -5.58
N LEU A 28 -7.92 8.57 -4.49
CA LEU A 28 -8.43 8.35 -3.12
C LEU A 28 -8.22 9.55 -2.18
N THR A 29 -7.59 10.64 -2.62
CA THR A 29 -7.30 11.82 -1.80
C THR A 29 -8.55 12.53 -1.29
N ASN A 30 -9.64 12.50 -2.06
CA ASN A 30 -10.88 13.17 -1.70
C ASN A 30 -11.77 12.29 -0.79
N GLU A 31 -11.65 10.96 -0.89
CA GLU A 31 -12.42 10.01 -0.08
C GLU A 31 -11.73 9.64 1.23
N PHE A 32 -10.39 9.71 1.29
CA PHE A 32 -9.63 9.30 2.46
C PHE A 32 -8.62 10.37 2.91
N SER A 33 -9.12 11.51 3.39
CA SER A 33 -8.29 12.47 4.15
C SER A 33 -7.70 11.87 5.44
N GLU A 34 -8.20 10.71 5.88
CA GLU A 34 -7.70 9.98 7.04
C GLU A 34 -6.47 9.10 6.71
N LEU A 35 -6.30 8.72 5.43
CA LEU A 35 -5.12 7.98 4.96
C LEU A 35 -3.85 8.83 5.00
N THR A 36 -4.00 10.15 4.91
CA THR A 36 -2.89 11.11 4.97
C THR A 36 -2.33 11.30 6.38
N SER A 37 -3.00 10.77 7.42
CA SER A 37 -2.45 10.75 8.77
C SER A 37 -1.21 9.86 8.84
N ASP A 38 -0.22 10.26 9.63
CA ASP A 38 1.05 9.53 9.73
C ASP A 38 0.88 8.15 10.37
N LEU A 39 -0.15 7.98 11.21
CA LEU A 39 -0.53 6.69 11.77
C LEU A 39 -0.98 5.70 10.67
N HIS A 40 -1.80 6.16 9.73
CA HIS A 40 -2.28 5.31 8.62
C HIS A 40 -1.16 4.94 7.65
N LYS A 41 -0.29 5.90 7.31
CA LYS A 41 0.90 5.63 6.48
C LYS A 41 1.78 4.57 7.14
N HIS A 42 1.98 4.66 8.46
CA HIS A 42 2.79 3.71 9.20
C HIS A 42 2.18 2.30 9.18
N LEU A 43 0.87 2.18 9.44
CA LEU A 43 0.15 0.91 9.36
C LEU A 43 0.15 0.30 7.95
N LEU A 44 0.03 1.15 6.91
CA LEU A 44 0.14 0.74 5.51
C LEU A 44 1.53 0.18 5.20
N MET A 45 2.60 0.89 5.57
CA MET A 45 3.97 0.43 5.38
C MET A 45 4.22 -0.91 6.07
N GLN A 46 3.77 -1.07 7.32
CA GLN A 46 3.89 -2.35 8.04
C GLN A 46 3.12 -3.47 7.36
N SER A 47 1.87 -3.22 6.93
CA SER A 47 1.06 -4.23 6.24
C SER A 47 1.66 -4.69 4.92
N ILE A 48 2.30 -3.79 4.18
CA ILE A 48 2.96 -4.10 2.90
C ILE A 48 4.26 -4.86 3.11
N VAL A 49 5.05 -4.48 4.11
CA VAL A 49 6.28 -5.21 4.47
C VAL A 49 5.94 -6.62 4.95
N PHE A 50 4.90 -6.75 5.78
CA PHE A 50 4.40 -8.04 6.24
C PHE A 50 3.87 -8.89 5.08
N PHE A 51 3.06 -8.31 4.19
CA PHE A 51 2.55 -8.98 3.00
C PHE A 51 3.69 -9.44 2.08
N LYS A 52 4.65 -8.56 1.77
CA LYS A 52 5.84 -8.90 0.97
C LYS A 52 6.72 -9.97 1.61
N ARG A 53 6.78 -10.01 2.95
CA ARG A 53 7.52 -11.05 3.65
C ARG A 53 6.78 -12.39 3.56
N SER A 54 5.46 -12.38 3.75
CA SER A 54 4.61 -13.56 3.58
C SER A 54 4.68 -14.12 2.16
N ASP A 55 4.64 -13.27 1.12
CA ASP A 55 4.70 -13.70 -0.29
C ASP A 55 6.04 -14.38 -0.61
N ARG A 56 7.15 -13.83 -0.09
CA ARG A 56 8.50 -14.42 -0.24
C ARG A 56 8.70 -15.74 0.50
N ASP A 57 7.90 -16.02 1.53
CA ASP A 57 7.97 -17.29 2.26
C ASP A 57 7.21 -18.42 1.51
N PHE A 58 6.44 -18.09 0.46
CA PHE A 58 5.78 -19.06 -0.44
C PHE A 58 6.53 -19.31 -1.76
N ASP A 59 7.61 -18.58 -2.05
CA ASP A 59 8.50 -18.79 -3.21
C ASP A 59 9.65 -19.79 -2.87
N ILE A 60 9.33 -20.97 -2.29
CA ILE A 60 10.26 -22.12 -2.12
C ILE A 60 9.97 -23.20 -3.16
#